data_AF-A0A534TVQ9-F1
#
_entry.id   AF-A0A534TVQ9-F1
#
_cell.length_a   1.000
_cell.length_b   1.000
_cell.length_c   1.000
_cell.angle_alpha   90.00
_cell.angle_beta   90.00
_cell.angle_gamma   90.00
#
_symmetry.space_group_name_H-M   'P 1'
#
loop_
_entity.id
_entity.type
_entity.pdbx_description
1 polymer ?
#
loop_
_entity_poly.entity_id
_entity_poly.type
_entity_poly.pdbx_seq_one_letter_code
_entity_poly.pdbx_strand_id
1 'polypeptide(L)'
;MRRFPSLTTLLVAVAVGGCPRPEVPNPLVGQTRYLCCNLHYEAPEINDANYLRGALVPFGTRVDIIKVKKTRITFQPVGHPPLTLALKYGEKTLTMEQYLDRLFLTD
;
A
#
# COMPACT_ATOMS: atom_id res chain seq x y z
N MET A 1 67.91 -4.20 -12.55
CA MET A 1 66.83 -3.20 -12.43
C MET A 1 65.56 -3.79 -13.05
N ARG A 2 64.43 -3.69 -12.33
CA ARG A 2 63.09 -4.21 -12.65
C ARG A 2 62.52 -3.69 -13.97
N ARG A 3 61.69 -4.49 -14.67
CA ARG A 3 60.28 -4.16 -15.04
C ARG A 3 59.59 -5.32 -15.80
N PHE A 4 58.55 -5.88 -15.17
CA PHE A 4 57.45 -6.64 -15.80
C PHE A 4 56.44 -5.67 -16.45
N PRO A 5 55.72 -6.06 -17.51
CA PRO A 5 54.26 -6.28 -17.40
C PRO A 5 53.75 -7.34 -18.42
N SER A 6 52.51 -7.83 -18.49
CA SER A 6 51.30 -7.80 -17.65
C SER A 6 50.44 -8.94 -18.22
N LEU A 7 49.98 -9.87 -17.38
CA LEU A 7 48.87 -10.75 -17.74
C LEU A 7 47.57 -9.94 -17.63
N THR A 8 46.94 -9.64 -18.76
CA THR A 8 45.66 -8.94 -18.81
C THR A 8 44.52 -9.93 -18.56
N THR A 9 44.08 -10.06 -17.32
CA THR A 9 42.90 -10.84 -16.94
C THR A 9 41.63 -10.02 -17.23
N LEU A 10 40.83 -10.45 -18.21
CA LEU A 10 39.55 -9.83 -18.54
C LEU A 10 38.46 -10.35 -17.58
N LEU A 11 38.11 -9.56 -16.57
CA LEU A 11 36.99 -9.84 -15.65
C LEU A 11 35.70 -9.24 -16.25
N VAL A 12 34.83 -10.11 -16.78
CA VAL A 12 33.46 -9.75 -17.17
C VAL A 12 32.58 -9.74 -15.92
N ALA A 13 32.24 -8.54 -15.43
CA ALA A 13 31.29 -8.36 -14.35
C ALA A 13 29.86 -8.43 -14.89
N VAL A 14 29.16 -9.53 -14.60
CA VAL A 14 27.70 -9.63 -14.82
C VAL A 14 27.01 -8.88 -13.69
N ALA A 15 26.70 -7.60 -13.93
CA ALA A 15 25.83 -6.84 -13.06
C ALA A 15 24.38 -7.31 -13.25
N VAL A 16 23.90 -8.19 -12.35
CA VAL A 16 22.46 -8.46 -12.20
C VAL A 16 21.84 -7.23 -11.56
N GLY A 17 21.61 -6.20 -12.37
CA GLY A 17 20.84 -5.02 -11.98
C GLY A 17 19.39 -5.43 -11.75
N GLY A 18 18.99 -5.56 -10.49
CA GLY A 18 17.58 -5.66 -10.12
C GLY A 18 16.89 -4.34 -10.42
N CYS A 19 16.35 -4.19 -11.63
CA CYS A 19 15.47 -3.07 -11.95
C CYS A 19 14.28 -3.08 -10.97
N PRO A 20 13.96 -1.98 -10.29
CA PRO A 20 12.75 -1.90 -9.50
C PRO A 20 11.57 -2.21 -10.42
N ARG A 21 10.82 -3.27 -10.09
CA ARG A 21 9.66 -3.69 -10.88
C ARG A 21 8.67 -2.52 -10.89
N PRO A 22 8.15 -2.09 -12.06
CA PRO A 22 7.12 -1.06 -12.12
C PRO A 22 5.96 -1.45 -11.21
N GLU A 23 5.62 -0.59 -10.24
CA GLU A 23 4.44 -0.79 -9.40
C GLU A 23 3.23 -0.48 -10.29
N VAL A 24 2.50 -1.52 -10.71
CA VAL A 24 1.29 -1.35 -11.51
C VAL A 24 0.25 -0.66 -10.63
N PRO A 25 -0.26 0.52 -11.03
CA PRO A 25 -1.28 1.22 -10.26
C PRO A 25 -2.52 0.36 -10.12
N ASN A 26 -3.00 0.20 -8.89
CA ASN A 26 -4.28 -0.46 -8.65
C ASN A 26 -5.40 0.40 -9.27
N PRO A 27 -6.41 -0.20 -9.93
CA PRO A 27 -7.48 0.54 -10.61
C PRO A 27 -8.28 1.46 -9.68
N LEU A 28 -8.29 1.21 -8.36
CA LEU A 28 -8.99 2.04 -7.39
C LEU A 28 -8.30 3.37 -7.09
N VAL A 29 -7.01 3.53 -7.42
CA VAL A 29 -6.28 4.78 -7.15
C VAL A 29 -6.89 5.93 -7.93
N GLY A 30 -7.17 7.04 -7.24
CA GLY A 30 -7.81 8.23 -7.80
C GLY A 30 -9.34 8.14 -7.86
N GLN A 31 -9.95 7.03 -7.45
CA GLN A 31 -11.40 6.92 -7.36
C GLN A 31 -11.92 7.51 -6.06
N THR A 32 -13.13 8.05 -6.13
CA THR A 32 -13.95 8.41 -4.97
C THR A 32 -14.87 7.24 -4.63
N ARG A 33 -14.95 6.89 -3.34
CA ARG A 33 -15.75 5.77 -2.81
C ARG A 33 -16.46 6.19 -1.52
N TYR A 34 -17.23 5.28 -0.94
CA TYR A 34 -17.88 5.48 0.35
C TYR A 34 -17.53 4.36 1.33
N LEU A 35 -17.29 4.71 2.60
CA LEU A 35 -17.04 3.70 3.63
C LEU A 35 -18.29 2.84 3.86
N CYS A 36 -18.14 1.51 3.84
CA CYS A 36 -19.22 0.58 4.17
C CYS A 36 -19.72 0.75 5.60
N CYS A 37 -18.83 1.16 6.49
CA CYS A 37 -18.92 0.89 7.90
C CYS A 37 -18.23 2.01 8.70
N ASN A 38 -18.61 2.13 9.96
CA ASN A 38 -17.90 2.97 10.91
C ASN A 38 -16.45 2.49 11.03
N LEU A 39 -15.51 3.41 10.82
CA LEU A 39 -14.09 3.15 10.95
C LEU A 39 -13.52 4.02 12.06
N HIS A 40 -12.90 3.42 13.06
CA HIS A 40 -12.21 4.17 14.08
C HIS A 40 -10.70 4.19 13.86
N TYR A 41 -10.03 5.26 14.30
CA TYR A 41 -8.58 5.36 14.23
C TYR A 41 -7.99 6.09 15.45
N GLU A 42 -6.85 5.60 15.91
CA GLU A 42 -6.04 6.22 16.97
C GLU A 42 -4.73 6.82 16.42
N ALA A 43 -4.36 6.45 15.19
CA ALA A 43 -3.17 6.90 14.50
C ALA A 43 -3.42 6.94 12.97
N PRO A 44 -2.57 7.63 12.18
CA PRO A 44 -2.70 7.67 10.73
C PRO A 44 -2.56 6.30 10.05
N GLU A 45 -1.88 5.33 10.66
CA GLU A 45 -1.85 3.94 10.19
C GLU A 45 -2.51 3.01 11.23
N ILE A 46 -3.52 2.29 10.78
CA ILE A 46 -4.26 1.27 11.53
C ILE A 46 -4.25 -0.05 10.74
N ASN A 47 -4.71 -1.11 11.36
CA ASN A 47 -4.83 -2.43 10.77
C ASN A 47 -6.16 -3.08 11.12
N ASP A 48 -6.42 -4.23 10.50
CA ASP A 48 -7.62 -5.03 10.62
C ASP A 48 -7.93 -5.58 12.03
N ALA A 49 -7.06 -5.37 13.02
CA ALA A 49 -7.29 -5.69 14.42
C ALA A 49 -7.49 -4.47 15.34
N ASN A 50 -7.17 -3.25 14.90
CA ASN A 50 -7.20 -2.06 15.76
C ASN A 50 -8.00 -0.86 15.20
N TYR A 51 -8.68 -0.99 14.06
CA TYR A 51 -9.54 0.06 13.51
C TYR A 51 -10.88 0.26 14.27
N LEU A 52 -11.05 -0.35 15.44
CA LEU A 52 -12.29 -0.34 16.23
C LEU A 52 -12.25 0.61 17.44
N ARG A 53 -11.17 1.39 17.62
CA ARG A 53 -11.02 2.37 18.71
C ARG A 53 -10.52 3.71 18.20
N GLY A 54 -10.79 4.76 18.97
CA GLY A 54 -10.37 6.13 18.67
C GLY A 54 -11.43 6.97 17.96
N ALA A 55 -10.96 7.98 17.22
CA ALA A 55 -11.82 8.90 16.49
C ALA A 55 -12.61 8.15 15.40
N LEU A 56 -13.89 8.48 15.27
CA LEU A 56 -14.81 7.80 14.35
C LEU A 56 -14.88 8.53 13.01
N VAL A 57 -14.68 7.79 11.93
CA VAL A 57 -15.13 8.13 10.57
C VAL A 57 -16.46 7.38 10.34
N PRO A 58 -17.60 8.08 10.22
CA PRO A 58 -18.90 7.44 10.08
C PRO A 58 -19.01 6.59 8.81
N PHE A 59 -19.87 5.57 8.84
CA PHE A 59 -20.29 4.86 7.63
C PHE A 59 -20.86 5.84 6.59
N GLY A 60 -20.72 5.51 5.30
CA GLY A 60 -21.15 6.38 4.21
C GLY A 60 -20.28 7.62 4.01
N THR A 61 -19.21 7.80 4.79
CA THR A 61 -18.27 8.90 4.56
C THR A 61 -17.62 8.74 3.19
N ARG A 62 -17.67 9.80 2.38
CA ARG A 62 -16.95 9.88 1.11
C ARG A 62 -15.45 9.85 1.36
N VAL A 63 -14.74 9.03 0.60
CA VAL A 63 -13.29 8.90 0.65
C VAL A 63 -12.68 9.01 -0.73
N ASP A 64 -11.47 9.56 -0.81
CA ASP A 64 -10.65 9.52 -2.02
C ASP A 64 -9.52 8.52 -1.83
N ILE A 65 -9.37 7.57 -2.77
CA ILE A 65 -8.36 6.52 -2.70
C ILE A 65 -7.03 7.07 -3.22
N ILE A 66 -6.05 7.21 -2.33
CA ILE A 66 -4.75 7.83 -2.64
C ILE A 66 -3.73 6.81 -3.14
N LYS A 67 -3.62 5.67 -2.45
CA LYS A 67 -2.62 4.66 -2.76
C LYS A 67 -3.08 3.28 -2.35
N VAL A 68 -2.86 2.29 -3.22
CA VAL A 68 -3.06 0.87 -2.88
C VAL A 68 -1.76 0.13 -3.13
N LYS A 69 -1.31 -0.60 -2.12
CA LYS A 69 -0.19 -1.55 -2.17
C LYS A 69 -0.74 -2.95 -1.89
N LYS A 70 0.13 -3.96 -1.99
CA LYS A 70 -0.22 -5.38 -1.76
C LYS A 70 -1.04 -5.65 -0.50
N THR A 71 -0.76 -4.96 0.61
CA THR A 71 -1.43 -5.19 1.91
C THR A 71 -1.81 -3.89 2.62
N ARG A 72 -1.78 -2.76 1.91
CA ARG A 72 -2.05 -1.45 2.51
C ARG A 72 -2.85 -0.60 1.55
N ILE A 73 -3.80 0.16 2.10
CA ILE A 73 -4.47 1.22 1.38
C ILE A 73 -4.36 2.53 2.16
N THR A 74 -4.04 3.61 1.45
CA THR A 74 -4.12 4.97 1.96
C THR A 74 -5.28 5.68 1.27
N PHE A 75 -6.15 6.32 2.05
CA PHE A 75 -7.34 7.03 1.57
C PHE A 75 -7.58 8.27 2.44
N GLN A 76 -8.33 9.22 1.89
CA GLN A 76 -8.66 10.47 2.54
C GLN A 76 -10.18 10.56 2.75
N PRO A 77 -10.69 10.35 3.98
CA PRO A 77 -12.08 10.63 4.28
C PRO A 77 -12.34 12.13 4.38
N VAL A 78 -13.50 12.59 3.94
CA VAL A 78 -13.90 13.99 4.09
C VAL A 78 -13.96 14.37 5.58
N GLY A 79 -13.26 15.44 5.96
CA GLY A 79 -13.25 15.95 7.34
C GLY A 79 -12.28 15.23 8.30
N HIS A 80 -11.49 14.28 7.81
CA HIS A 80 -10.48 13.54 8.58
C HIS A 80 -9.08 13.74 7.96
N PRO A 81 -7.98 13.34 8.63
CA PRO A 81 -6.67 13.24 7.97
C PRO A 81 -6.60 12.03 7.02
N PRO A 82 -5.59 11.92 6.15
CA PRO A 82 -5.33 10.70 5.40
C PRO A 82 -5.08 9.53 6.35
N LEU A 83 -5.74 8.41 6.09
CA LEU A 83 -5.60 7.19 6.87
C LEU A 83 -5.02 6.09 6.01
N THR A 84 -4.19 5.23 6.62
CA THR A 84 -3.68 4.01 6.02
C THR A 84 -4.21 2.81 6.79
N LEU A 85 -4.82 1.88 6.07
CA LEU A 85 -5.30 0.62 6.61
C LEU A 85 -4.46 -0.52 6.06
N ALA A 86 -3.81 -1.25 6.98
CA ALA A 86 -3.02 -2.42 6.68
C ALA A 86 -3.85 -3.70 6.89
N LEU A 87 -3.93 -4.54 5.86
CA LEU A 87 -4.45 -5.91 5.97
C LEU A 87 -3.34 -6.79 6.56
N LYS A 88 -3.28 -6.91 7.89
CA LYS A 88 -2.18 -7.57 8.60
C LYS A 88 -2.53 -9.00 8.99
N TYR A 89 -3.76 -9.25 9.43
CA TYR A 89 -4.16 -10.57 9.94
C TYR A 89 -5.03 -11.35 8.95
N GLY A 90 -5.76 -10.65 8.07
CA GLY A 90 -6.55 -11.25 7.00
C GLY A 90 -5.80 -11.55 5.70
N GLU A 91 -4.52 -11.18 5.56
CA GLU A 91 -3.77 -11.27 4.29
C GLU A 91 -3.61 -12.71 3.75
N LYS A 92 -3.74 -13.72 4.60
CA LYS A 92 -3.68 -15.14 4.21
C LYS A 92 -5.02 -15.67 3.69
N THR A 93 -6.10 -14.92 3.89
CA THR A 93 -7.47 -15.37 3.63
C THR A 93 -8.17 -14.51 2.57
N LEU A 94 -7.77 -13.24 2.44
CA LEU A 94 -8.36 -12.29 1.50
C LEU A 94 -7.29 -11.65 0.64
N THR A 95 -7.58 -11.49 -0.65
CA THR A 95 -6.80 -10.59 -1.50
C THR A 95 -7.07 -9.14 -1.11
N MET A 96 -6.17 -8.23 -1.49
CA MET A 96 -6.39 -6.81 -1.26
C MET A 96 -7.65 -6.33 -1.99
N GLU A 97 -7.93 -6.78 -3.23
CA GLU A 97 -9.15 -6.37 -3.93
C GLU A 97 -10.40 -6.81 -3.15
N GLN A 98 -10.47 -8.07 -2.73
CA GLN A 98 -11.61 -8.59 -1.95
C GLN A 98 -11.80 -7.85 -0.63
N TYR A 99 -10.71 -7.41 0.00
CA TYR A 99 -10.77 -6.61 1.22
C TYR A 99 -11.30 -5.19 0.94
N LEU A 100 -10.85 -4.57 -0.15
CA LEU A 100 -11.28 -3.23 -0.54
C LEU A 100 -12.75 -3.19 -0.96
N ASP A 101 -13.23 -4.18 -1.70
CA ASP A 101 -14.64 -4.28 -2.11
C ASP A 101 -15.60 -4.38 -0.92
N ARG A 102 -15.11 -4.86 0.24
CA ARG A 102 -15.89 -4.89 1.48
C ARG A 102 -15.93 -3.55 2.19
N LEU A 103 -14.87 -2.76 2.09
CA LEU A 103 -14.71 -1.53 2.84
C LEU A 103 -15.18 -0.29 2.09
N PHE A 104 -15.05 -0.30 0.76
CA PHE A 104 -15.29 0.85 -0.10
C PHE A 104 -16.38 0.50 -1.10
N LEU A 105 -17.57 1.04 -0.84
CA LEU A 105 -18.72 0.90 -1.71
C LEU A 105 -18.66 1.93 -2.85
N THR A 106 -19.30 1.56 -3.96
CA THR A 106 -19.68 2.52 -4.99
C THR A 106 -20.89 3.33 -4.50
N ASP A 107 -21.12 4.46 -5.14
CA ASP A 107 -22.42 5.14 -5.18
C ASP A 107 -23.56 4.23 -5.66
#